data_AF-A0A0Q9TSG3-F1
#
_entry.id   AF-A0A0Q9TSG3-F1
#
_cell.length_a   1.000
_cell.length_b   1.000
_cell.length_c   1.000
_cell.angle_alpha   90.00
_cell.angle_beta   90.00
_cell.angle_gamma   90.00
#
_symmetry.space_group_name_H-M   'P 1'
#
loop_
_entity.id
_entity.type
_entity.pdbx_description
1 polymer ?
#
loop_
_entity_poly.entity_id
_entity_poly.type
_entity_poly.pdbx_seq_one_letter_code
_entity_poly.pdbx_strand_id
1 'polypeptide(L)'
;MGAAESAEGRWGLSLPWWSLAIGVLTTAFLVGLAFALLVMHALTFGFTSVAGLGSVDEPDVDRYELALAVGIGTNVFGALGLSRLALRTRAAAWPRVLTALLIAVVTGALATAGMLAVLGIDPLLLVDGL
;
A
#
# COMPACT_ATOMS: atom_id res chain seq x y z
N MET A 1 -8.48 -20.79 17.49
CA MET A 1 -7.08 -20.61 17.94
C MET A 1 -6.06 -21.43 17.13
N GLY A 2 -6.41 -22.54 16.46
CA GLY A 2 -5.41 -23.41 15.79
C GLY A 2 -4.96 -23.09 14.34
N ALA A 3 -5.61 -22.15 13.64
CA ALA A 3 -5.22 -21.83 12.26
C ALA A 3 -3.91 -21.01 12.16
N ALA A 4 -3.66 -20.12 13.13
CA ALA A 4 -2.45 -19.29 13.15
C ALA A 4 -1.21 -20.07 13.61
N GLU A 5 -1.35 -20.93 14.64
CA GLU A 5 -0.25 -21.77 15.15
C GLU A 5 0.25 -22.79 14.10
N SER A 6 -0.65 -23.31 13.26
CA SER A 6 -0.27 -24.30 12.23
C SER A 6 0.51 -23.71 11.05
N ALA A 7 0.48 -22.39 10.85
CA ALA A 7 1.30 -21.71 9.84
C ALA A 7 2.70 -21.38 10.38
N GLU A 8 2.82 -21.00 11.65
CA GLU A 8 4.10 -20.70 12.32
C GLU A 8 5.03 -21.92 12.40
N GLY A 9 4.49 -23.11 12.67
CA GLY A 9 5.27 -24.35 12.79
C GLY A 9 5.83 -24.91 11.47
N ARG A 10 5.29 -24.50 10.31
CA ARG A 10 5.65 -25.08 9.01
C ARG A 10 6.78 -24.33 8.29
N TRP A 11 7.02 -23.07 8.62
CA TRP A 11 7.97 -22.22 7.88
C TRP A 11 9.12 -21.64 8.71
N GLY A 12 9.16 -21.76 10.05
CA GLY A 12 10.36 -21.45 10.83
C GLY A 12 10.95 -20.03 10.67
N LEU A 13 10.16 -19.08 10.16
CA LEU A 13 10.64 -17.74 9.82
C LEU A 13 10.59 -16.81 11.03
N SER A 14 11.67 -16.06 11.24
CA SER A 14 11.75 -15.08 12.32
C SER A 14 10.82 -13.89 12.06
N LEU A 15 10.41 -13.20 13.13
CA LEU A 15 9.56 -11.99 13.10
C LEU A 15 9.98 -10.94 12.05
N PRO A 16 11.27 -10.59 11.91
CA PRO A 16 11.71 -9.64 10.87
C PRO A 16 11.52 -10.17 9.45
N TRP A 17 11.62 -11.48 9.21
CA TRP A 17 11.45 -12.04 7.87
C TRP A 17 9.98 -12.05 7.42
N TRP A 18 9.06 -12.30 8.35
CA TRP A 18 7.63 -12.14 8.08
C TRP A 18 7.26 -10.69 7.77
N SER A 19 7.80 -9.73 8.52
CA SER A 19 7.61 -8.30 8.25
C SER A 19 8.16 -7.91 6.88
N LEU A 20 9.30 -8.47 6.48
CA LEU A 20 9.91 -8.23 5.17
C LEU A 20 9.07 -8.83 4.03
N ALA A 21 8.62 -10.08 4.18
CA ALA A 21 7.78 -10.75 3.19
C ALA A 21 6.45 -10.00 2.97
N ILE A 22 5.81 -9.55 4.05
CA ILE A 22 4.59 -8.77 3.96
C ILE A 22 4.89 -7.37 3.39
N GLY A 23 5.99 -6.74 3.80
CA GLY A 23 6.43 -5.46 3.24
C GLY A 23 6.65 -5.51 1.74
N VAL A 24 7.30 -6.56 1.22
CA VAL A 24 7.48 -6.79 -0.22
C VAL A 24 6.14 -7.00 -0.91
N LEU A 25 5.23 -7.77 -0.33
CA LEU A 25 3.89 -7.99 -0.88
C LEU A 25 3.10 -6.68 -0.98
N THR A 26 3.13 -5.85 0.08
CA THR A 26 2.49 -4.54 0.09
C THR A 26 3.11 -3.59 -0.93
N THR A 27 4.44 -3.60 -1.08
CA THR A 27 5.12 -2.80 -2.11
C THR A 27 4.75 -3.26 -3.52
N ALA A 28 4.69 -4.57 -3.77
CA ALA A 28 4.26 -5.10 -5.06
C ALA A 28 2.80 -4.70 -5.38
N PHE A 29 1.93 -4.72 -4.37
CA PHE A 29 0.56 -4.21 -4.49
C PHE A 29 0.52 -2.71 -4.83
N LEU A 30 1.33 -1.88 -4.16
CA LEU A 30 1.41 -0.43 -4.44
C LEU A 30 1.92 -0.15 -5.85
N VAL A 31 2.93 -0.88 -6.31
CA VAL A 31 3.44 -0.79 -7.69
C VAL A 31 2.35 -1.17 -8.69
N GLY A 32 1.64 -2.28 -8.45
CA GLY A 32 0.52 -2.71 -9.28
C GLY A 32 -0.61 -1.69 -9.32
N LEU A 33 -0.94 -1.08 -8.17
CA LEU A 33 -1.95 -0.03 -8.06
C LEU A 33 -1.54 1.23 -8.84
N ALA A 34 -0.29 1.68 -8.70
CA ALA A 34 0.24 2.82 -9.45
C ALA A 34 0.14 2.61 -10.96
N PHE A 35 0.56 1.43 -11.40
CA PHE A 35 0.50 1.05 -12.80
C PHE A 35 -0.95 1.01 -13.31
N ALA A 36 -1.87 0.39 -12.56
CA ALA A 36 -3.28 0.33 -12.94
C ALA A 36 -3.90 1.74 -13.06
N LEU A 37 -3.62 2.63 -12.11
CA LEU A 37 -4.09 4.02 -12.14
C LEU A 37 -3.52 4.79 -13.33
N LEU A 38 -2.23 4.60 -13.64
CA LEU A 38 -1.59 5.21 -14.81
C LEU A 38 -2.23 4.73 -16.12
N VAL A 39 -2.43 3.41 -16.26
CA VAL A 39 -3.07 2.83 -17.45
C VAL A 39 -4.50 3.35 -17.61
N MET A 40 -5.28 3.37 -16.53
CA MET A 40 -6.65 3.91 -16.56
C MET A 40 -6.68 5.39 -16.95
N HIS A 41 -5.75 6.21 -16.42
CA HIS A 41 -5.67 7.62 -16.76
C HIS A 41 -5.26 7.83 -18.22
N ALA A 42 -4.25 7.10 -18.70
CA ALA A 42 -3.81 7.16 -20.09
C ALA A 42 -4.90 6.71 -21.09
N LEU A 43 -5.65 5.66 -20.76
CA LEU A 43 -6.79 5.21 -21.58
C LEU A 43 -7.92 6.25 -21.60
N THR A 44 -8.24 6.83 -20.45
CA THR A 44 -9.28 7.87 -20.33
C THR A 44 -8.88 9.12 -21.11
N PHE A 45 -7.64 9.58 -20.94
CA PHE A 45 -7.06 10.67 -21.73
C PHE A 45 -7.19 10.37 -23.23
N GLY A 46 -6.64 9.24 -23.70
CA GLY A 46 -6.69 8.87 -25.12
C GLY A 46 -8.10 8.82 -25.70
N PHE A 47 -9.07 8.27 -24.95
CA PHE A 47 -10.47 8.24 -25.38
C PHE A 47 -11.07 9.64 -25.49
N THR A 48 -10.84 10.51 -24.50
CA THR A 48 -11.35 11.89 -24.51
C THR A 48 -10.68 12.74 -25.59
N SER A 49 -9.39 12.54 -25.87
CA SER A 49 -8.67 13.24 -26.94
C SER A 49 -9.21 12.86 -28.33
N VAL A 50 -9.49 11.58 -28.58
CA VAL A 50 -10.06 11.11 -29.85
C VAL A 50 -11.52 11.54 -30.01
N ALA A 51 -12.31 11.48 -28.94
CA ALA A 51 -13.73 11.84 -28.97
C ALA A 51 -13.98 13.36 -28.92
N GLY A 52 -12.95 14.17 -28.65
CA GLY A 52 -13.07 15.63 -28.51
C GLY A 52 -13.93 16.06 -27.33
N LEU A 53 -14.06 15.22 -26.29
CA LEU A 53 -15.06 15.36 -25.22
C LEU A 53 -14.61 16.22 -24.03
N GLY A 54 -13.46 16.89 -24.10
CA GLY A 54 -12.97 17.80 -23.06
C GLY A 54 -11.52 17.54 -22.66
N SER A 55 -11.03 18.33 -21.69
CA SER A 55 -9.66 18.34 -21.22
C SER A 55 -9.48 17.44 -19.99
N VAL A 56 -9.20 16.16 -20.22
CA VAL A 56 -8.47 15.36 -19.23
C VAL A 56 -7.01 15.78 -19.34
N ASP A 57 -6.34 16.02 -18.22
CA ASP A 57 -4.92 16.36 -18.22
C ASP A 57 -4.10 15.17 -18.76
N GLU A 58 -2.98 15.47 -19.41
CA GLU A 58 -2.06 14.43 -19.87
C GLU A 58 -1.47 13.69 -18.66
N PRO A 59 -1.36 12.35 -18.71
CA PRO A 59 -0.76 11.58 -17.61
C PRO A 59 0.72 11.95 -17.43
N ASP A 60 1.03 12.62 -16.32
CA ASP A 60 2.39 12.97 -15.91
C ASP A 60 3.05 11.80 -15.17
N VAL A 61 3.94 11.08 -15.86
CA VAL A 61 4.66 9.92 -15.30
C VAL A 61 5.48 10.30 -14.06
N ASP A 62 6.10 11.48 -14.02
CA ASP A 62 6.91 11.93 -12.89
C ASP A 62 6.06 12.08 -11.63
N ARG A 63 4.79 12.49 -11.79
CA ARG A 63 3.83 12.57 -10.68
C ARG A 63 3.42 11.18 -10.16
N TYR A 64 3.30 10.17 -11.04
CA TYR A 64 3.06 8.79 -10.62
C TYR A 64 4.29 8.17 -9.95
N GLU A 65 5.49 8.48 -10.42
CA GLU A 65 6.74 8.07 -9.76
C GLU A 65 6.87 8.68 -8.36
N LEU A 66 6.57 9.98 -8.21
CA LEU A 66 6.53 10.66 -6.92
C LEU A 66 5.51 10.02 -5.98
N ALA A 67 4.30 9.76 -6.48
CA ALA A 67 3.24 9.11 -5.69
C ALA A 67 3.67 7.72 -5.21
N LEU A 68 4.32 6.94 -6.09
CA LEU A 68 4.87 5.64 -5.74
C LEU A 68 5.99 5.74 -4.71
N ALA A 69 6.91 6.70 -4.85
CA ALA A 69 7.98 6.93 -3.89
C ALA A 69 7.44 7.29 -2.51
N VAL A 70 6.41 8.13 -2.44
CA VAL A 70 5.71 8.47 -1.19
C VAL A 70 5.02 7.25 -0.59
N GLY A 71 4.34 6.44 -1.41
CA GLY A 71 3.71 5.19 -0.96
C GLY A 71 4.73 4.20 -0.39
N ILE A 72 5.83 3.93 -1.11
CA ILE A 72 6.90 3.03 -0.67
C ILE A 72 7.55 3.57 0.61
N GLY A 73 7.89 4.85 0.65
CA GLY A 73 8.48 5.49 1.82
C GLY A 73 7.58 5.34 3.06
N THR A 74 6.30 5.67 2.92
CA THR A 74 5.30 5.53 3.99
C THR A 74 5.18 4.08 4.47
N ASN A 75 5.14 3.13 3.54
CA ASN A 75 5.05 1.72 3.89
C ASN A 75 6.30 1.24 4.66
N VAL A 76 7.50 1.57 4.19
CA VAL A 76 8.77 1.16 4.82
C VAL A 76 8.95 1.82 6.19
N PHE A 77 8.85 3.15 6.28
CA PHE A 77 9.04 3.86 7.54
C PHE A 77 7.93 3.57 8.55
N GLY A 78 6.69 3.42 8.07
CA GLY A 78 5.56 3.01 8.90
C GLY A 78 5.75 1.60 9.47
N ALA A 79 6.18 0.64 8.64
CA ALA A 79 6.41 -0.73 9.07
C ALA A 79 7.56 -0.82 10.09
N LEU A 80 8.66 -0.09 9.86
CA LEU A 80 9.77 0.00 10.80
C LEU A 80 9.36 0.66 12.12
N GLY A 81 8.64 1.78 12.06
CA GLY A 81 8.17 2.52 13.22
C GLY A 81 7.22 1.69 14.08
N LEU A 82 6.19 1.09 13.47
CA LEU A 82 5.22 0.26 14.16
C LEU A 82 5.82 -1.06 14.65
N SER A 83 6.76 -1.66 13.92
CA SER A 83 7.49 -2.85 14.40
C SER A 83 8.32 -2.53 15.65
N ARG A 84 9.01 -1.39 15.65
CA ARG A 84 9.78 -0.93 16.82
C ARG A 84 8.86 -0.62 18.01
N LEU A 85 7.68 -0.03 17.75
CA LEU A 85 6.67 0.23 18.78
C LEU A 85 6.07 -1.07 19.33
N ALA A 86 5.78 -2.04 18.46
CA ALA A 86 5.24 -3.35 18.85
C ALA A 86 6.21 -4.12 19.74
N LEU A 87 7.52 -4.07 19.44
CA LEU A 87 8.57 -4.66 20.28
C LEU A 87 8.71 -3.97 21.65
N ARG A 88 8.28 -2.71 21.79
CA ARG A 88 8.33 -1.94 23.04
C ARG A 88 7.04 -2.03 23.87
N THR A 89 6.01 -2.70 23.37
CA THR A 89 4.67 -2.75 23.98
C THR A 89 4.24 -4.19 24.27
N ARG A 90 3.09 -4.35 24.94
CA ARG A 90 2.50 -5.67 25.21
C ARG A 90 2.15 -6.48 23.94
N ALA A 91 2.22 -5.86 22.76
CA ALA A 91 2.13 -6.54 21.47
C ALA A 91 3.29 -7.53 21.22
N ALA A 92 4.38 -7.46 22.01
CA ALA A 92 5.44 -8.48 22.01
C ALA A 92 4.93 -9.87 22.43
N ALA A 93 3.83 -9.95 23.17
CA ALA A 93 3.22 -11.22 23.61
C ALA A 93 2.23 -11.82 22.57
N TRP A 94 1.95 -11.10 21.47
CA TRP A 94 1.02 -11.55 20.44
C TRP A 94 1.71 -12.47 19.42
N PRO A 95 0.95 -13.35 18.73
CA PRO A 95 1.48 -14.13 17.61
C PRO A 95 2.07 -13.22 16.55
N ARG A 96 3.26 -13.57 16.06
CA ARG A 96 4.11 -12.69 15.25
C ARG A 96 3.43 -12.31 13.94
N VAL A 97 2.72 -13.28 13.37
CA VAL A 97 1.94 -13.12 12.14
C VAL A 97 0.83 -12.08 12.31
N LEU A 98 0.14 -12.09 13.46
CA LEU A 98 -0.99 -11.20 13.71
C LEU A 98 -0.53 -9.74 13.86
N THR A 99 0.57 -9.53 14.57
CA THR A 99 1.19 -8.20 14.73
C THR A 99 1.72 -7.69 13.38
N ALA A 100 2.39 -8.54 12.60
CA ALA A 100 2.90 -8.14 11.28
C ALA A 100 1.77 -7.82 10.29
N LEU A 101 0.67 -8.58 10.32
CA LEU A 101 -0.52 -8.33 9.50
C LEU A 101 -1.16 -6.98 9.84
N LEU A 102 -1.37 -6.69 11.12
CA LEU A 102 -1.93 -5.40 11.56
C LEU A 102 -1.05 -4.22 11.14
N ILE A 103 0.27 -4.35 11.32
CA ILE A 103 1.22 -3.34 10.88
C ILE A 103 1.07 -3.10 9.37
N ALA A 104 1.07 -4.16 8.58
CA ALA A 104 0.97 -4.06 7.13
C ALA A 104 -0.37 -3.48 6.65
N VAL A 105 -1.47 -3.79 7.32
CA VAL A 105 -2.78 -3.19 7.01
C VAL A 105 -2.75 -1.69 7.26
N VAL A 106 -2.22 -1.25 8.41
CA VAL A 106 -2.15 0.17 8.76
C VAL A 106 -1.19 0.92 7.83
N THR A 107 0.00 0.38 7.59
CA THR A 107 1.01 1.04 6.75
C THR A 107 0.61 1.02 5.28
N GLY A 108 0.00 -0.06 4.82
CA GLY A 108 -0.56 -0.18 3.48
C GLY A 108 -1.70 0.81 3.23
N ALA A 109 -2.61 0.98 4.19
CA ALA A 109 -3.68 1.97 4.10
C ALA A 109 -3.13 3.41 4.05
N LEU A 110 -2.18 3.75 4.93
CA LEU A 110 -1.53 5.06 4.94
C LEU A 110 -0.71 5.32 3.67
N ALA A 111 0.01 4.31 3.18
CA ALA A 111 0.78 4.41 1.93
C ALA A 111 -0.13 4.62 0.73
N THR A 112 -1.24 3.90 0.66
CA THR A 112 -2.25 4.05 -0.40
C THR A 112 -2.87 5.44 -0.35
N ALA A 113 -3.28 5.90 0.84
CA ALA A 113 -3.86 7.23 1.02
C ALA A 113 -2.86 8.34 0.65
N GLY A 114 -1.60 8.23 1.07
CA GLY A 114 -0.55 9.19 0.72
C GLY A 114 -0.28 9.23 -0.79
N MET A 115 -0.25 8.07 -1.44
CA MET A 115 -0.10 7.98 -2.89
C MET A 115 -1.27 8.62 -3.64
N LEU A 116 -2.51 8.34 -3.23
CA LEU A 116 -3.70 8.96 -3.83
C LEU A 116 -3.73 10.47 -3.63
N ALA A 117 -3.34 10.95 -2.44
CA ALA A 117 -3.25 12.38 -2.15
C ALA A 117 -2.25 13.10 -3.05
N VAL A 118 -1.07 12.50 -3.35
CA VAL A 118 -0.10 13.07 -4.31
C VAL A 118 -0.69 13.15 -5.72
N LEU A 119 -1.46 12.14 -6.11
CA LEU A 119 -2.18 12.13 -7.38
C LEU A 119 -3.37 13.11 -7.40
N GLY A 120 -3.71 13.75 -6.27
CA GLY A 120 -4.88 14.62 -6.15
C GLY A 120 -6.21 13.87 -6.20
N ILE A 121 -6.18 12.56 -5.96
CA ILE A 121 -7.36 11.70 -5.89
C ILE A 121 -7.85 11.72 -4.45
N ASP A 122 -9.04 12.28 -4.23
CA ASP A 122 -9.69 12.27 -2.90
C ASP A 122 -10.25 10.88 -2.59
N PRO A 123 -9.66 10.12 -1.64
CA PRO A 123 -10.14 8.77 -1.34
C PRO A 123 -11.52 8.78 -0.66
N LEU A 124 -11.89 9.87 0.02
CA LEU A 124 -13.19 10.04 0.67
C LEU A 124 -14.33 10.20 -0.35
N LEU A 125 -14.10 10.94 -1.44
CA LEU A 125 -15.07 11.05 -2.53
C LEU A 125 -15.30 9.71 -3.25
N LEU A 126 -14.32 8.81 -3.24
CA LEU A 126 -14.43 7.47 -3.82
C LEU A 126 -15.29 6.52 -2.95
N VAL A 127 -15.36 6.76 -1.63
CA VAL A 127 -16.12 5.94 -0.67
C VAL A 127 -17.56 6.44 -0.52
N ASP A 128 -17.79 7.75 -0.57
CA ASP A 128 -19.14 8.35 -0.54
C ASP A 128 -19.92 8.18 -1.87
N GLY A 129 -19.24 7.74 -2.94
CA GLY A 129 -19.82 7.47 -4.25
C GLY A 129 -20.28 6.03 -4.50
N LEU A 130 -20.20 5.14 -3.49
CA LEU A 130 -20.71 3.75 -3.51
C LEU A 130 -21.96 3.62 -2.63
#